data_AF-A0A536HU87-F1
#
_entry.id   AF-A0A536HU87-F1
#
_cell.length_a   1.000
_cell.length_b   1.000
_cell.length_c   1.000
_cell.angle_alpha   90.00
_cell.angle_beta   90.00
_cell.angle_gamma   90.00
#
_symmetry.space_group_name_H-M   'P 1'
#
loop_
_entity.id
_entity.type
_entity.pdbx_description
1 polymer ?
#
loop_
_entity_poly.entity_id
_entity_poly.type
_entity_poly.pdbx_seq_one_letter_code
_entity_poly.pdbx_strand_id
1 'polypeptide(L)'
;RNWLFFRSLVDNLQMVLVKADMRIARQYATLVADESERDRLFSVIEAEFQRTHDAILEITEQRSVLERQPQLLASLRLRDPYLDPMSYFQVRLLRELRRLPVGDANRGAHLQAVLRTINGIAAGLQNTG
;
A
#
# COMPACT_ATOMS: atom_id res chain seq x y z
N ARG A 1 -26.84 3.18 11.99
CA ARG A 1 -26.40 4.58 11.69
C ARG A 1 -26.08 5.42 12.93
N ASN A 2 -26.64 5.15 14.11
CA ASN A 2 -26.51 6.02 15.30
C ASN A 2 -25.37 5.64 16.26
N TRP A 3 -24.58 4.61 15.95
CA TRP A 3 -23.48 4.19 16.80
C TRP A 3 -22.18 4.89 16.37
N LEU A 4 -21.75 5.89 17.16
CA LEU A 4 -20.58 6.71 16.82
C LEU A 4 -19.30 5.88 16.66
N PHE A 5 -19.04 4.92 17.55
CA PHE A 5 -17.85 4.07 17.48
C PHE A 5 -17.77 3.33 16.14
N PHE A 6 -18.86 2.66 15.75
CA PHE A 6 -18.89 1.91 14.50
C PHE A 6 -18.72 2.81 13.28
N ARG A 7 -19.32 4.01 13.30
CA ARG A 7 -19.11 5.00 12.23
C ARG A 7 -17.64 5.38 12.13
N SER A 8 -17.00 5.76 13.23
CA SER A 8 -15.58 6.15 13.24
C SER A 8 -14.66 5.01 12.77
N LEU A 9 -14.96 3.77 13.16
CA LEU A 9 -14.23 2.60 12.67
C LEU A 9 -14.34 2.46 11.15
N VAL A 10 -15.56 2.55 10.60
CA VAL A 10 -15.81 2.45 9.16
C VAL A 10 -15.17 3.62 8.39
N ASP A 11 -15.20 4.84 8.94
CA ASP A 11 -14.56 6.00 8.34
C ASP A 11 -13.02 5.85 8.30
N ASN A 12 -12.42 5.30 9.36
CA ASN A 12 -11.00 4.99 9.37
C ASN A 12 -10.64 3.90 8.34
N LEU A 13 -11.44 2.83 8.24
CA LEU A 13 -11.23 1.77 7.25
C LEU A 13 -11.28 2.31 5.82
N GLN A 14 -12.19 3.23 5.51
CA GLN A 14 -12.24 3.89 4.21
C GLN A 14 -10.93 4.63 3.89
N MET A 15 -10.36 5.35 4.86
CA MET A 15 -9.08 6.04 4.67
C MET A 15 -7.93 5.07 4.39
N VAL A 16 -7.89 3.94 5.10
CA VAL A 16 -6.87 2.90 4.90
C VAL A 16 -7.00 2.26 3.52
N LEU A 17 -8.23 1.95 3.09
CA LEU A 17 -8.50 1.39 1.77
C LEU A 17 -8.04 2.32 0.63
N VAL A 18 -8.22 3.63 0.76
CA VAL A 18 -7.74 4.61 -0.24
C VAL A 18 -6.22 4.67 -0.31
N LYS A 19 -5.53 4.49 0.81
CA LYS A 19 -4.05 4.51 0.87
C LYS A 19 -3.42 3.22 0.35
N ALA A 20 -4.16 2.11 0.38
CA ALA A 20 -3.69 0.82 -0.09
C ALA A 20 -3.79 0.73 -1.62
N ASP A 21 -2.66 0.44 -2.27
CA ASP A 21 -2.60 0.24 -3.72
C ASP A 21 -2.21 -1.20 -4.05
N MET A 22 -3.18 -1.98 -4.56
CA MET A 22 -2.96 -3.37 -4.95
C MET A 22 -2.05 -3.53 -6.16
N ARG A 23 -1.94 -2.52 -7.04
CA ARG A 23 -1.01 -2.53 -8.18
C ARG A 23 0.43 -2.46 -7.67
N ILE A 24 0.70 -1.58 -6.71
CA ILE A 24 2.00 -1.48 -6.05
C ILE A 24 2.28 -2.76 -5.25
N ALA A 25 1.31 -3.24 -4.45
CA ALA A 25 1.46 -4.47 -3.69
C ALA A 25 1.84 -5.66 -4.60
N ARG A 26 1.24 -5.76 -5.80
CA ARG A 26 1.58 -6.76 -6.80
C ARG A 26 3.04 -6.67 -7.25
N GLN A 27 3.60 -5.47 -7.37
CA GLN A 27 5.02 -5.28 -7.68
C GLN A 27 5.93 -5.82 -6.57
N TYR A 28 5.59 -5.60 -5.31
CA TYR A 28 6.33 -6.21 -4.19
C TYR A 28 6.22 -7.73 -4.19
N ALA A 29 5.06 -8.28 -4.54
CA ALA A 29 4.87 -9.72 -4.66
C ALA A 29 5.82 -10.35 -5.69
N THR A 30 6.20 -9.64 -6.76
CA THR A 30 7.21 -10.11 -7.74
C THR A 30 8.62 -10.29 -7.17
N LEU A 31 8.87 -9.89 -5.91
CA LEU A 31 10.12 -10.17 -5.21
C LEU A 31 10.17 -11.57 -4.58
N VAL A 32 9.04 -12.28 -4.56
CA VAL A 32 8.96 -13.69 -4.17
C VAL A 32 9.37 -14.54 -5.38
N ALA A 33 10.32 -15.45 -5.18
CA ALA A 33 10.90 -16.26 -6.25
C ALA A 33 9.98 -17.41 -6.69
N ASP A 34 9.24 -17.99 -5.75
CA ASP A 34 8.25 -19.03 -6.04
C ASP A 34 6.97 -18.37 -6.59
N GLU A 35 6.74 -18.55 -7.89
CA GLU A 35 5.61 -17.96 -8.59
C GLU A 35 4.27 -18.55 -8.16
N SER A 36 4.24 -19.86 -7.85
CA SER A 36 3.02 -20.54 -7.41
C SER A 36 2.58 -20.00 -6.05
N GLU A 37 3.51 -19.91 -5.11
CA GLU A 37 3.22 -19.38 -3.78
C GLU A 37 2.92 -17.87 -3.81
N ARG A 38 3.63 -17.11 -4.65
CA ARG A 38 3.35 -15.70 -4.92
C ARG A 38 1.91 -15.50 -5.36
N ASP A 39 1.50 -16.20 -6.41
CA ASP A 39 0.19 -15.99 -7.04
C ASP A 39 -0.93 -16.49 -6.13
N ARG A 40 -0.74 -17.65 -5.48
CA ARG A 40 -1.69 -18.19 -4.49
C ARG A 40 -1.95 -17.21 -3.36
N LEU A 41 -0.91 -16.67 -2.72
CA LEU A 41 -1.07 -15.78 -1.57
C LEU A 41 -1.57 -14.40 -1.98
N PHE A 42 -1.03 -13.84 -3.08
CA PHE A 42 -1.43 -12.52 -3.53
C PHE A 42 -2.90 -12.48 -3.95
N SER A 43 -3.41 -13.51 -4.62
CA SER A 43 -4.83 -13.60 -4.98
C SER A 43 -5.74 -13.63 -3.75
N VAL A 44 -5.33 -14.27 -2.65
CA VAL A 44 -6.10 -14.24 -1.39
C VAL A 44 -6.15 -12.82 -0.83
N ILE A 45 -5.02 -12.12 -0.79
CA ILE A 45 -4.94 -10.74 -0.27
C ILE A 45 -5.79 -9.80 -1.13
N GLU A 46 -5.69 -9.89 -2.46
CA GLU A 46 -6.45 -9.07 -3.40
C GLU A 46 -7.96 -9.32 -3.28
N ALA A 47 -8.37 -10.59 -3.12
CA ALA A 47 -9.77 -10.94 -2.88
C ALA A 47 -10.30 -10.38 -1.55
N GLU A 48 -9.54 -10.50 -0.46
CA GLU A 48 -9.95 -9.94 0.84
C GLU A 48 -10.00 -8.41 0.82
N PHE A 49 -9.08 -7.75 0.11
CA PHE A 49 -9.12 -6.31 -0.12
C PHE A 49 -10.42 -5.91 -0.82
N GLN A 50 -10.77 -6.59 -1.92
CA GLN A 50 -11.99 -6.31 -2.68
C GLN A 50 -13.25 -6.57 -1.86
N ARG A 51 -13.32 -7.70 -1.14
CA ARG A 51 -14.44 -8.01 -0.23
C ARG A 51 -14.63 -6.93 0.84
N THR A 52 -13.52 -6.45 1.40
CA THR A 52 -13.55 -5.39 2.42
C THR A 52 -14.02 -4.07 1.81
N HIS A 53 -13.51 -3.71 0.63
CA HIS A 53 -13.93 -2.54 -0.12
C HIS A 53 -15.45 -2.55 -0.37
N ASP A 54 -15.97 -3.67 -0.89
CA ASP A 54 -17.38 -3.79 -1.24
C ASP A 54 -18.29 -3.78 -0.01
N ALA A 55 -17.90 -4.46 1.06
CA ALA A 55 -18.62 -4.42 2.33
C ALA A 55 -18.71 -3.00 2.90
N ILE A 56 -17.63 -2.21 2.78
CA ILE A 56 -17.64 -0.81 3.22
C ILE A 56 -18.61 0.03 2.40
N LEU A 57 -18.67 -0.16 1.07
CA LEU A 57 -19.63 0.54 0.23
C LEU A 57 -21.08 0.16 0.55
N GLU A 58 -21.33 -1.13 0.81
CA GLU A 58 -22.65 -1.63 1.21
C GLU A 58 -23.09 -1.05 2.57
N ILE A 59 -22.23 -1.14 3.59
CA ILE A 59 -22.51 -0.62 4.94
C ILE A 59 -22.74 0.89 4.92
N THR A 60 -21.97 1.61 4.11
CA THR A 60 -22.03 3.07 4.07
C THR A 60 -23.09 3.59 3.11
N GLU A 61 -23.61 2.76 2.20
CA GLU A 61 -24.45 3.13 1.07
C GLU A 61 -23.81 4.24 0.22
N GLN A 62 -22.54 4.05 -0.12
CA GLN A 62 -21.77 4.97 -0.98
C GLN A 62 -21.42 4.28 -2.30
N ARG A 63 -21.24 5.07 -3.36
CA ARG A 63 -20.80 4.61 -4.68
C ARG A 63 -19.28 4.49 -4.77
N SER A 64 -18.56 5.17 -3.88
CA SER A 64 -17.11 5.13 -3.80
C SER A 64 -16.61 5.41 -2.39
N VAL A 65 -15.41 4.92 -2.07
CA VAL A 65 -14.78 5.11 -0.77
C VAL A 65 -14.48 6.60 -0.56
N LEU A 66 -14.74 7.12 0.65
CA LEU A 66 -14.63 8.54 0.98
C LEU A 66 -15.51 9.48 0.14
N GLU A 67 -16.61 9.01 -0.48
CA GLU A 67 -17.55 9.87 -1.23
C GLU A 67 -18.02 11.07 -0.41
N ARG A 68 -18.27 10.87 0.90
CA ARG A 68 -18.70 11.93 1.83
C ARG A 68 -17.56 12.84 2.32
N GLN A 69 -16.31 12.57 1.98
CA GLN A 69 -15.13 13.32 2.42
C GLN A 69 -14.22 13.71 1.24
N PRO A 70 -14.72 14.46 0.24
CA PRO A 70 -13.99 14.72 -1.01
C PRO A 70 -12.69 15.50 -0.81
N GLN A 71 -12.63 16.39 0.18
CA GLN A 71 -11.42 17.14 0.51
C GLN A 71 -10.31 16.22 1.04
N LEU A 72 -10.67 15.26 1.90
CA LEU A 72 -9.73 14.25 2.37
C LEU A 72 -9.24 13.39 1.20
N LEU A 73 -10.16 12.88 0.37
CA LEU A 73 -9.81 12.08 -0.81
C LEU A 73 -8.84 12.82 -1.74
N ALA A 74 -9.10 14.10 -2.04
CA ALA A 74 -8.20 14.93 -2.86
C ALA A 74 -6.82 15.07 -2.21
N SER A 75 -6.76 15.34 -0.91
CA SER A 75 -5.48 15.48 -0.18
C SER A 75 -4.65 14.20 -0.12
N LEU A 76 -5.31 13.03 -0.11
CA LEU A 76 -4.64 11.74 -0.21
C LEU A 76 -4.05 11.56 -1.61
N ARG A 77 -4.86 11.80 -2.65
CA ARG A 77 -4.45 11.65 -4.05
C ARG A 77 -3.34 12.58 -4.50
N LEU A 78 -3.17 13.74 -3.85
CA LEU A 78 -2.04 14.64 -4.13
C LEU A 78 -0.67 13.99 -3.89
N ARG A 79 -0.62 12.90 -3.13
CA ARG A 79 0.62 12.23 -2.73
C ARG A 79 1.00 11.10 -3.68
N ASP A 80 0.03 10.50 -4.37
CA ASP A 80 0.22 9.37 -5.29
C ASP A 80 1.34 9.63 -6.32
N PRO A 81 1.45 10.82 -6.96
CA PRO A 81 2.52 11.07 -7.94
C PRO A 81 3.94 10.98 -7.38
N TYR A 82 4.11 11.09 -6.06
CA TYR A 82 5.40 10.99 -5.39
C TYR A 82 5.61 9.61 -4.74
N LEU A 83 4.54 9.03 -4.19
CA LEU A 83 4.56 7.73 -3.53
C LEU A 83 4.69 6.57 -4.52
N ASP A 84 3.97 6.64 -5.65
CA ASP A 84 3.98 5.57 -6.64
C ASP A 84 5.40 5.35 -7.17
N PRO A 85 6.11 6.34 -7.75
CA PRO A 85 7.43 6.12 -8.31
C PRO A 85 8.44 5.67 -7.26
N MET A 86 8.32 6.17 -6.03
CA MET A 86 9.20 5.77 -4.92
C MET A 86 9.02 4.31 -4.54
N SER A 87 7.79 3.81 -4.56
CA SER A 87 7.47 2.40 -4.31
C SER A 87 8.02 1.50 -5.41
N TYR A 88 7.84 1.86 -6.69
CA TYR A 88 8.45 1.12 -7.80
C TYR A 88 9.99 1.12 -7.71
N PHE A 89 10.58 2.25 -7.35
CA PHE A 89 12.03 2.36 -7.15
C PHE A 89 12.51 1.48 -5.99
N GLN A 90 11.79 1.46 -4.88
CA GLN A 90 12.08 0.57 -3.75
C GLN A 90 12.05 -0.90 -4.17
N VAL A 91 11.05 -1.34 -4.93
CA VAL A 91 10.98 -2.73 -5.44
C VAL A 91 12.24 -3.08 -6.24
N ARG A 92 12.68 -2.18 -7.12
CA ARG A 92 13.93 -2.38 -7.88
C ARG A 92 15.15 -2.46 -6.96
N LEU A 93 15.31 -1.53 -6.03
CA LEU A 93 16.44 -1.53 -5.09
C LEU A 93 16.47 -2.78 -4.22
N LEU A 94 15.32 -3.26 -3.75
CA LEU A 94 15.21 -4.50 -2.99
C LEU A 94 15.63 -5.71 -3.82
N ARG A 95 15.24 -5.76 -5.11
CA ARG A 95 15.64 -6.82 -6.02
C ARG A 95 17.16 -6.83 -6.24
N GLU A 96 17.75 -5.66 -6.45
CA GLU A 96 19.20 -5.50 -6.60
C GLU A 96 19.93 -5.92 -5.31
N LEU A 97 19.51 -5.39 -4.15
CA LEU A 97 20.09 -5.69 -2.84
C LEU A 97 20.07 -7.20 -2.51
N ARG A 98 18.97 -7.90 -2.82
CA ARG A 98 18.83 -9.35 -2.59
C ARG A 98 19.76 -10.20 -3.47
N ARG A 99 20.18 -9.67 -4.63
CA ARG A 99 21.10 -10.37 -5.55
C ARG A 99 22.57 -10.14 -5.22
N LEU A 100 22.90 -9.08 -4.48
CA LEU A 100 24.28 -8.82 -4.09
C LEU A 100 24.79 -9.90 -3.13
N PRO A 101 26.04 -10.38 -3.30
CA PRO A 101 26.68 -11.27 -2.34
C PRO A 101 26.85 -10.64 -0.95
N VAL A 102 27.04 -11.49 0.05
CA VAL A 102 27.53 -11.05 1.36
C VAL A 102 28.97 -10.56 1.20
N GLY A 103 29.27 -9.36 1.72
CA GLY A 103 30.59 -8.73 1.58
C GLY A 103 30.79 -7.87 0.33
N ASP A 104 29.77 -7.77 -0.55
CA ASP A 104 29.82 -6.85 -1.69
C ASP A 104 29.95 -5.39 -1.24
N ALA A 105 30.93 -4.66 -1.77
CA ALA A 105 31.24 -3.28 -1.39
C ALA A 105 30.06 -2.31 -1.62
N ASN A 106 29.21 -2.58 -2.61
CA ASN A 106 28.06 -1.75 -2.94
C ASN A 106 26.83 -2.07 -2.07
N ARG A 107 26.82 -3.21 -1.36
CA ARG A 107 25.67 -3.64 -0.55
C ARG A 107 25.25 -2.60 0.48
N GLY A 108 26.23 -1.92 1.10
CA GLY A 108 25.98 -0.84 2.05
C GLY A 108 25.23 0.34 1.42
N ALA A 109 25.65 0.77 0.22
CA ALA A 109 25.00 1.86 -0.51
C ALA A 109 23.57 1.51 -0.93
N HIS A 110 23.34 0.29 -1.45
CA HIS A 110 22.00 -0.18 -1.80
C HIS A 110 21.07 -0.26 -0.58
N LEU A 111 21.56 -0.77 0.55
CA LEU A 111 20.80 -0.79 1.80
C LEU A 111 20.39 0.63 2.22
N GLN A 112 21.31 1.59 2.17
CA GLN A 112 21.00 2.98 2.48
C GLN A 112 19.96 3.57 1.54
N ALA A 113 20.02 3.25 0.24
CA ALA A 113 19.00 3.68 -0.72
C ALA A 113 17.62 3.09 -0.38
N VAL A 114 17.54 1.80 -0.03
CA VAL A 114 16.29 1.16 0.43
C VAL A 114 15.77 1.87 1.68
N LEU A 115 16.60 2.09 2.70
CA LEU A 115 16.19 2.78 3.93
C LEU A 115 15.65 4.19 3.66
N ARG A 116 16.23 4.93 2.71
CA ARG A 116 15.71 6.25 2.29
C ARG A 116 14.33 6.15 1.67
N THR A 117 14.09 5.14 0.82
CA THR A 117 12.74 4.93 0.27
C THR A 117 11.74 4.52 1.34
N ILE A 118 12.13 3.75 2.36
CA ILE A 118 11.25 3.42 3.50
C ILE A 118 10.82 4.70 4.22
N ASN A 119 11.78 5.58 4.53
CA ASN A 119 11.49 6.85 5.19
C ASN A 119 10.59 7.76 4.34
N GLY A 120 10.83 7.83 3.02
CA GLY A 120 10.04 8.66 2.13
C GLY A 120 8.59 8.15 1.97
N ILE A 121 8.41 6.83 1.83
CA ILE A 121 7.08 6.21 1.76
C ILE A 121 6.33 6.42 3.08
N ALA A 122 7.00 6.20 4.22
CA ALA A 122 6.40 6.42 5.54
C ALA A 122 5.96 7.88 5.74
N ALA A 123 6.78 8.85 5.32
CA ALA A 123 6.45 10.27 5.39
C ALA A 123 5.24 10.65 4.52
N GLY A 124 5.11 10.03 3.34
CA GLY A 124 3.97 10.29 2.44
C GLY A 124 2.67 9.60 2.86
N LEU A 125 2.73 8.34 3.34
CA LEU A 125 1.53 7.61 3.79
C LEU A 125 0.98 8.14 5.12
N GLN A 126 1.84 8.69 5.98
CA GLN A 126 1.49 9.19 7.31
C GLN A 126 0.77 8.10 8.13
N ASN A 127 -0.42 8.40 8.68
CA ASN A 127 -1.18 7.46 9.47
C ASN A 127 -1.82 6.37 8.61
N THR A 128 -1.60 5.08 8.91
CA THR A 128 -2.16 3.97 8.14
C THR A 128 -3.08 3.06 8.96
N GLY A 129 -3.28 3.38 10.25
CA GLY A 129 -4.03 2.58 11.22
C GLY A 129 -3.58 2.90 12.62
#